data_AF-A0A392NCM4-F1
#
_entry.id   AF-A0A392NCM4-F1
#
_cell.length_a   1.000
_cell.length_b   1.000
_cell.length_c   1.000
_cell.angle_alpha   90.00
_cell.angle_beta   90.00
_cell.angle_gamma   90.00
#
_symmetry.space_group_name_H-M   'P 1'
#
loop_
_entity.id
_entity.type
_entity.pdbx_description
1 polymer ?
#
loop_
_entity_poly.entity_id
_entity_poly.type
_entity_poly.pdbx_seq_one_letter_code
_entity_poly.pdbx_strand_id
1 'polypeptide(L)' 'GIFERFDKDRSGKIDSNELRDALLSLGYAVSPVVLDLLVSKFDKTGGKNKAIEYDNFIECCLTVKVSYRTTLFL' A
#
# COMPACT_ATOMS: atom_id res chain seq x y z
N GLY A 1 6.61 -12.13 -9.00
CA GLY A 1 5.76 -12.16 -7.79
C GLY A 1 4.65 -11.12 -7.87
N ILE A 2 3.64 -11.17 -6.99
CA ILE A 2 2.57 -10.15 -6.94
C ILE A 2 3.12 -8.74 -6.70
N PHE A 3 4.23 -8.63 -5.95
CA PHE A 3 4.93 -7.39 -5.67
C PHE A 3 5.62 -6.79 -6.91
N GLU A 4 6.38 -7.59 -7.66
CA GLU A 4 7.07 -7.16 -8.90
C GLU A 4 6.11 -6.63 -9.97
N ARG A 5 4.83 -6.96 -9.87
CA ARG A 5 3.80 -6.41 -10.76
C ARG A 5 3.50 -4.94 -10.46
N PHE A 6 3.73 -4.50 -9.21
CA PHE A 6 3.39 -3.18 -8.72
C PHE A 6 4.61 -2.28 -8.53
N ASP A 7 5.78 -2.84 -8.23
CA ASP A 7 7.09 -2.16 -8.26
C ASP A 7 7.52 -1.94 -9.73
N LYS A 8 7.02 -0.86 -10.33
CA LYS A 8 7.17 -0.57 -11.76
C LYS A 8 8.57 -0.08 -12.08
N ASP A 9 9.16 0.67 -11.16
CA ASP A 9 10.50 1.23 -11.32
C ASP A 9 11.61 0.25 -10.90
N ARG A 10 11.25 -0.88 -10.29
CA ARG A 10 12.16 -1.92 -9.77
C ARG A 10 13.08 -1.39 -8.68
N SER A 11 12.59 -0.44 -7.88
CA SER A 11 13.31 0.11 -6.75
C SER A 11 13.42 -0.87 -5.57
N GLY A 12 12.62 -1.95 -5.58
CA GLY A 12 12.48 -2.86 -4.43
C GLY A 12 11.59 -2.28 -3.34
N LYS A 13 10.89 -1.19 -3.62
CA LYS A 13 9.93 -0.51 -2.73
C LYS A 13 8.67 -0.15 -3.50
N ILE A 14 7.60 0.15 -2.79
CA ILE A 14 6.33 0.62 -3.35
C ILE A 14 6.11 2.05 -2.87
N ASP A 15 6.09 2.99 -3.81
CA ASP A 15 5.78 4.38 -3.52
C ASP A 15 4.25 4.63 -3.44
N SER A 16 3.85 5.87 -3.14
CA SER A 16 2.42 6.22 -3.06
C SER A 16 1.66 6.02 -4.38
N ASN A 17 2.29 6.24 -5.54
CA ASN A 17 1.63 6.08 -6.84
C ASN A 17 1.44 4.60 -7.18
N GLU A 18 2.46 3.78 -6.91
CA GLU A 18 2.43 2.34 -7.11
C GLU A 18 1.44 1.67 -6.16
N LEU A 19 1.39 2.10 -4.90
CA LEU A 19 0.40 1.63 -3.93
C LEU A 19 -1.03 1.96 -4.39
N ARG A 20 -1.23 3.17 -4.94
CA ARG A 20 -2.53 3.59 -5.46
C ARG A 20 -2.98 2.68 -6.60
N ASP A 21 -2.10 2.44 -7.56
CA ASP A 21 -2.40 1.58 -8.71
C ASP A 21 -2.65 0.13 -8.27
N ALA A 22 -1.90 -0.36 -7.28
CA ALA A 22 -2.10 -1.69 -6.70
C ALA A 22 -3.48 -1.83 -6.06
N LEU A 23 -3.86 -0.89 -5.19
CA LEU A 23 -5.16 -0.88 -4.51
C LEU A 23 -6.32 -0.78 -5.50
N LEU A 24 -6.19 0.06 -6.53
CA LEU A 24 -7.17 0.16 -7.61
C LEU A 24 -7.32 -1.15 -8.37
N SER A 25 -6.22 -1.83 -8.69
CA SER A 25 -6.25 -3.13 -9.36
C SER A 25 -6.94 -4.23 -8.54
N LEU A 26 -6.96 -4.06 -7.21
CA LEU A 26 -7.64 -4.94 -6.26
C LEU A 26 -9.10 -4.55 -5.99
N GLY A 27 -9.59 -3.48 -6.65
CA GLY A 27 -10.97 -3.00 -6.53
C GLY A 27 -11.20 -1.94 -5.44
N TYR A 28 -10.13 -1.42 -4.82
CA TYR A 28 -10.24 -0.42 -3.76
C TYR A 28 -9.86 0.96 -4.27
N ALA A 29 -10.84 1.88 -4.30
CA ALA A 29 -10.59 3.30 -4.50
C ALA A 29 -10.28 3.96 -3.15
N VAL A 30 -9.02 4.32 -2.95
CA VAL A 30 -8.54 4.93 -1.69
C VAL A 30 -8.22 6.40 -1.93
N SER A 31 -8.61 7.28 -0.99
CA SER A 31 -8.33 8.71 -1.12
C SER A 31 -6.83 8.99 -0.97
N PRO A 32 -6.30 10.06 -1.60
CA PRO A 32 -4.88 10.41 -1.48
C PRO A 32 -4.42 10.57 -0.03
N VAL A 33 -5.28 11.13 0.84
CA VAL A 33 -4.99 11.31 2.27
C VAL A 33 -4.79 9.96 2.96
N VAL A 34 -5.69 8.99 2.71
CA VAL A 34 -5.57 7.65 3.32
C VAL A 34 -4.36 6.90 2.76
N LEU A 35 -4.07 7.07 1.48
CA LEU A 35 -2.86 6.55 0.84
C LEU A 35 -1.59 7.04 1.54
N ASP A 36 -1.50 8.34 1.79
CA ASP A 36 -0.35 8.93 2.46
C ASP A 36 -0.22 8.46 3.92
N LEU A 37 -1.35 8.25 4.60
CA LEU A 37 -1.38 7.63 5.94
C LEU A 37 -0.91 6.17 5.91
N LEU A 38 -1.31 5.39 4.91
CA LEU A 38 -0.86 4.01 4.75
C LEU A 38 0.65 3.95 4.49
N VAL A 39 1.16 4.74 3.55
CA VAL A 39 2.60 4.79 3.28
C VAL A 39 3.37 5.24 4.52
N SER A 40 2.89 6.28 5.22
CA SER A 40 3.56 6.76 6.45
C SER A 40 3.49 5.74 7.60
N LYS A 41 2.43 4.93 7.68
CA LYS A 41 2.26 3.89 8.71
C LYS A 41 3.18 2.69 8.49
N PHE A 42 3.45 2.35 7.23
CA PHE A 42 4.19 1.13 6.85
C PHE A 42 5.62 1.38 6.35
N ASP A 43 6.03 2.65 6.20
CA ASP A 43 7.44 3.04 6.02
C ASP A 43 8.21 2.89 7.34
N LYS A 44 8.82 1.72 7.53
CA LYS A 44 9.66 1.42 8.70
C LYS A 44 11.09 1.98 8.59
N THR A 45 11.48 2.47 7.42
CA THR A 45 12.81 3.04 7.18
C THR A 45 12.92 4.51 7.56
N GLY A 46 11.80 5.24 7.68
CA GLY A 46 11.79 6.65 8.08
C GLY A 46 12.57 7.55 7.11
N GLY A 47 12.67 7.15 5.84
CA GLY A 47 13.45 7.85 4.83
C GLY A 47 12.79 9.15 4.37
N LYS A 48 13.58 10.05 3.77
CA LYS A 48 13.04 11.28 3.13
C LYS A 48 12.03 10.99 2.02
N ASN A 49 12.12 9.80 1.41
CA ASN A 49 11.19 9.32 0.40
C ASN A 49 10.31 8.25 1.03
N LYS A 50 9.05 8.61 1.32
CA LYS A 50 8.03 7.71 1.88
C LYS A 50 7.81 6.55 0.90
N ALA A 51 8.17 5.33 1.31
CA ALA A 51 7.96 4.14 0.49
C ALA A 51 7.83 2.88 1.38
N ILE A 52 7.04 1.92 0.91
CA ILE A 52 6.78 0.68 1.64
C ILE A 52 7.68 -0.43 1.10
N GLU A 53 8.42 -1.10 1.98
CA GLU A 53 9.25 -2.26 1.64
C GLU A 53 8.40 -3.50 1.37
N TYR A 54 8.96 -4.47 0.64
CA TYR A 54 8.30 -5.74 0.29
C TYR A 54 7.56 -6.40 1.46
N ASP A 55 8.25 -6.59 2.58
CA ASP A 55 7.71 -7.29 3.74
C ASP A 55 6.52 -6.56 4.36
N ASN A 56 6.49 -5.23 4.26
CA ASN A 56 5.43 -4.39 4.83
C ASN A 56 4.27 -4.17 3.85
N PHE A 57 4.48 -4.38 2.54
CA PHE A 57 3.44 -4.23 1.52
C PHE A 57 2.30 -5.25 1.71
N ILE A 58 2.64 -6.49 2.06
CA ILE A 58 1.65 -7.54 2.33
C ILE A 58 0.84 -7.21 3.59
N GLU A 59 1.49 -6.72 4.64
CA GLU A 59 0.83 -6.28 5.88
C GLU A 59 -0.13 -5.12 5.62
N CYS A 60 0.26 -4.16 4.77
CA CYS A 60 -0.58 -3.05 4.33
C CYS A 60 -1.83 -3.56 3.58
N CYS A 61 -1.66 -4.45 2.60
CA CYS A 61 -2.78 -5.02 1.84
C CYS A 61 -3.77 -5.81 2.72
N LEU A 62 -3.26 -6.57 3.70
CA LEU A 62 -4.10 -7.30 4.65
C LEU A 62 -4.86 -6.36 5.58
N THR A 63 -4.20 -5.32 6.08
CA THR A 63 -4.82 -4.29 6.94
C THR A 63 -5.97 -3.63 6.21
N VAL A 64 -5.74 -3.19 4.96
CA VAL A 64 -6.78 -2.62 4.10
C VAL A 64 -7.94 -3.60 3.93
N LYS A 65 -7.66 -4.83 3.50
CA LYS A 65 -8.71 -5.85 3.27
C LYS A 65 -9.53 -6.16 4.52
N VAL A 66 -8.91 -6.20 5.70
CA VAL A 66 -9.61 -6.41 6.98
C VAL A 66 -10.45 -5.19 7.34
N SER A 67 -9.94 -3.96 7.21
CA SER A 67 -10.72 -2.75 7.49
C SER A 67 -11.96 -2.65 6.61
N TYR A 68 -11.83 -2.84 5.29
CA TYR A 68 -12.98 -2.80 4.37
C TYR A 68 -13.98 -3.94 4.62
N ARG A 69 -13.52 -5.12 5.05
CA ARG A 69 -14.39 -6.24 5.39
C ARG A 69 -15.13 -5.98 6.70
N THR A 70 -14.45 -5.49 7.74
CA THR A 70 -15.06 -5.19 9.05
C THR A 70 -16.07 -4.04 8.97
N THR A 71 -15.79 -3.00 8.17
CA THR A 71 -16.74 -1.90 7.95
C THR A 71 -18.00 -2.33 7.18
N LEU A 72 -17.96 -3.44 6.43
CA LEU A 72 -19.13 -3.97 5.71
C LEU A 72 -20.01 -4.89 6.58
N PHE A 73 -19.53 -5.31 7.76
CA PHE A 73 -20.24 -6.19 8.71
C PHE A 73 -20.68 -5.46 9.99
N LEU A 74 -20.55 -4.13 10.05
CA LEU A 74 -21.09 -3.24 11.08
C LEU A 74 -22.11 -2.31 10.44
#